data_AF-A0A532AHV4-F1
#
_entry.id   AF-A0A532AHV4-F1
#
_cell.length_a   1.000
_cell.length_b   1.000
_cell.length_c   1.000
_cell.angle_alpha   90.00
_cell.angle_beta   90.00
_cell.angle_gamma   90.00
#
_symmetry.space_group_name_H-M   'P 1'
#
loop_
_entity.id
_entity.type
_entity.pdbx_description
1 polymer ?
#
loop_
_entity_poly.entity_id
_entity_poly.type
_entity_poly.pdbx_seq_one_letter_code
_entity_poly.pdbx_strand_id
1 'polypeptide(L)'
;MQTLLARRHALSAASFVAAATSAGQALSGPDGPRVALLQLDGIDTHVAQGERLSATLGTLARGVVAFSEAAAAIWRQTVVLGITEFGRSAHFNDQGGTDHGSASVAFLMGGAIAGGRIAGRWPGLAPDQLHEGTDLAVTTDARSIVNAVLKDHLGLSSQAMAMVAPNASGLQAIKGLFLV
;
A
#
# COMPACT_ATOMS: atom_id res chain seq x y z
N MET A 1 27.02 -12.34 0.45
CA MET A 1 26.06 -11.56 1.25
C MET A 1 26.44 -10.09 1.15
N GLN A 2 26.06 -9.43 0.05
CA GLN A 2 26.30 -8.00 -0.16
C GLN A 2 25.01 -7.26 0.17
N THR A 3 25.00 -6.60 1.31
CA THR A 3 23.93 -5.71 1.74
C THR A 3 24.07 -4.41 0.96
N LEU A 4 23.26 -4.25 -0.10
CA LEU A 4 23.18 -3.01 -0.87
C LEU A 4 22.39 -1.99 -0.02
N LEU A 5 23.10 -1.21 0.79
CA LEU A 5 22.55 -0.01 1.42
C LEU A 5 22.22 0.98 0.30
N ALA A 6 20.92 1.21 0.13
CA ALA A 6 20.30 1.91 -0.96
C ALA A 6 20.77 3.37 -1.08
N ARG A 7 21.27 3.73 -2.27
CA ARG A 7 21.15 5.10 -2.78
C ARG A 7 19.67 5.36 -3.00
N ARG A 8 19.04 6.12 -2.10
CA ARG A 8 17.67 6.62 -2.25
C ARG A 8 17.66 7.76 -3.27
N HIS A 9 17.63 7.42 -4.56
CA HIS A 9 17.18 8.35 -5.59
C HIS A 9 15.69 8.10 -5.83
N ALA A 10 14.90 9.16 -5.85
CA ALA A 10 13.51 9.07 -6.21
C ALA A 10 13.38 8.43 -7.59
N LEU A 11 12.62 7.34 -7.68
CA LEU A 11 12.38 6.68 -8.95
C LEU A 11 11.55 7.61 -9.83
N SER A 12 12.09 8.01 -10.99
CA SER A 12 11.28 8.58 -12.07
C SER A 12 10.16 7.60 -12.46
N ALA A 13 9.08 8.09 -13.06
CA ALA A 13 7.96 7.24 -13.47
C ALA A 13 8.40 6.03 -14.33
N ALA A 14 9.35 6.23 -15.25
CA ALA A 14 9.91 5.15 -16.07
C ALA A 14 10.70 4.14 -15.22
N SER A 15 11.47 4.61 -14.24
CA SER A 15 12.24 3.74 -13.36
C SER A 15 11.36 2.95 -12.37
N PHE A 16 10.22 3.50 -11.92
CA PHE A 16 9.26 2.75 -11.10
C PHE A 16 8.61 1.61 -11.90
N VAL A 17 8.18 1.87 -13.14
CA VAL A 17 7.61 0.84 -14.01
C VAL A 17 8.64 -0.27 -14.26
N ALA A 18 9.89 0.07 -14.58
CA ALA A 18 10.95 -0.92 -14.77
C ALA A 18 11.26 -1.74 -13.50
N ALA A 19 11.22 -1.10 -12.32
CA ALA A 19 11.38 -1.79 -11.05
C ALA A 19 10.20 -2.75 -10.77
N ALA A 20 8.98 -2.34 -11.10
CA ALA A 20 7.78 -3.16 -10.97
C ALA A 20 7.82 -4.38 -11.91
N THR A 21 8.24 -4.19 -13.17
CA THR A 21 8.48 -5.31 -14.10
C THR A 21 9.53 -6.28 -13.57
N SER A 22 10.68 -5.76 -13.12
CA SER A 22 11.76 -6.58 -12.54
C SER A 22 11.28 -7.38 -11.32
N ALA A 23 10.46 -6.76 -10.46
CA ALA A 23 9.85 -7.45 -9.32
C ALA A 23 8.93 -8.59 -9.76
N GLY A 24 8.06 -8.37 -10.75
CA GLY A 24 7.17 -9.41 -11.28
C GLY A 24 7.94 -10.60 -11.87
N GLN A 25 9.02 -10.34 -12.60
CA GLN A 25 9.91 -11.36 -13.14
C GLN A 25 10.63 -12.14 -12.02
N ALA A 26 11.18 -11.43 -11.04
CA ALA A 26 11.89 -12.05 -9.92
C ALA A 26 10.97 -12.97 -9.11
N LEU A 27 9.76 -12.51 -8.76
CA LEU A 27 8.77 -13.29 -8.02
C LEU A 27 8.27 -14.52 -8.79
N SER A 28 8.31 -14.48 -10.12
CA SER A 28 7.90 -15.59 -10.99
C SER A 28 8.99 -16.65 -11.19
N GLY A 29 10.23 -16.37 -10.78
CA GLY A 29 11.32 -17.34 -10.86
C GLY A 29 11.07 -18.56 -9.97
N PRO A 30 11.48 -19.77 -10.38
CA PRO A 30 11.26 -21.00 -9.60
C PRO A 30 11.86 -20.93 -8.18
N ASP A 31 13.01 -20.28 -8.04
CA ASP A 31 13.68 -19.98 -6.77
C ASP A 31 13.61 -18.49 -6.40
N GLY A 32 12.60 -17.80 -6.95
CA GLY A 32 12.36 -16.38 -6.74
C GLY A 32 11.95 -16.03 -5.30
N PRO A 33 12.14 -14.77 -4.87
CA PRO A 33 11.63 -14.32 -3.59
C PRO A 33 10.09 -14.36 -3.57
N ARG A 34 9.50 -14.48 -2.36
CA ARG A 34 8.05 -14.45 -2.16
C ARG A 34 7.47 -13.05 -1.94
N VAL A 35 8.34 -12.06 -1.70
CA VAL A 35 7.98 -10.68 -1.38
C VAL A 35 8.95 -9.74 -2.09
N ALA A 36 8.43 -8.68 -2.69
CA ALA A 36 9.21 -7.53 -3.16
C ALA A 36 8.67 -6.25 -2.54
N LEU A 37 9.58 -5.32 -2.26
CA LEU A 37 9.25 -3.97 -1.79
C LEU A 37 9.68 -2.96 -2.84
N LEU A 38 8.77 -2.08 -3.20
CA LEU A 38 9.00 -0.97 -4.12
C LEU A 38 8.62 0.32 -3.42
N GLN A 39 9.43 1.37 -3.59
CA GLN A 39 9.14 2.70 -3.08
C GLN A 39 8.76 3.60 -4.26
N LEU A 40 7.64 4.32 -4.11
CA LEU A 40 7.20 5.36 -5.02
C LEU A 40 7.19 6.69 -4.27
N ASP A 41 8.06 7.60 -4.68
CA ASP A 41 8.18 8.93 -4.08
C ASP A 41 7.18 9.92 -4.72
N GLY A 42 7.17 11.15 -4.20
CA GLY A 42 6.35 12.24 -4.75
C GLY A 42 4.91 12.30 -4.23
N ILE A 43 4.60 11.59 -3.14
CA ILE A 43 3.32 11.68 -2.42
C ILE A 43 3.35 12.79 -1.35
N ASP A 44 4.52 13.10 -0.77
CA ASP A 44 4.65 14.19 0.21
C ASP A 44 4.57 15.56 -0.47
N THR A 45 3.36 16.12 -0.50
CA THR A 45 3.06 17.35 -1.23
C THR A 45 2.14 18.23 -0.39
N HIS A 46 2.51 19.50 -0.20
CA HIS A 46 1.75 20.46 0.61
C HIS A 46 1.01 21.52 -0.20
N VAL A 47 1.15 21.47 -1.53
CA VAL A 47 0.51 22.37 -2.51
C VAL A 47 0.31 21.63 -3.83
N ALA A 48 -0.64 22.10 -4.64
CA ALA A 48 -0.91 21.60 -5.99
C ALA A 48 -1.14 20.07 -6.04
N GLN A 49 -1.75 19.49 -5.00
CA GLN A 49 -1.85 18.03 -4.91
C GLN A 49 -2.71 17.42 -6.02
N GLY A 50 -3.71 18.14 -6.55
CA GLY A 50 -4.53 17.62 -7.65
C GLY A 50 -3.70 17.13 -8.84
N GLU A 51 -2.78 17.96 -9.33
CA GLU A 51 -1.88 17.61 -10.44
C GLU A 51 -0.82 16.58 -10.00
N ARG A 52 -0.11 16.87 -8.89
CA ARG A 52 1.04 16.07 -8.45
C ARG A 52 0.63 14.66 -8.04
N LEU A 53 -0.45 14.53 -7.27
CA LEU A 53 -0.96 13.23 -6.84
C LEU A 53 -1.53 12.45 -8.03
N SER A 54 -2.22 13.11 -8.97
CA SER A 54 -2.70 12.45 -10.20
C SER A 54 -1.55 11.85 -11.01
N ALA A 55 -0.45 12.59 -11.20
CA ALA A 55 0.74 12.09 -11.88
C ALA A 55 1.40 10.90 -11.15
N THR A 56 1.50 10.97 -9.82
CA THR A 56 2.06 9.89 -8.98
C THR A 56 1.17 8.65 -9.00
N LEU A 57 -0.15 8.81 -8.85
CA LEU A 57 -1.12 7.71 -8.94
C LEU A 57 -1.15 7.08 -10.34
N GLY A 58 -1.01 7.88 -11.40
CA GLY A 58 -0.86 7.36 -12.77
C GLY A 58 0.42 6.54 -12.93
N THR A 59 1.51 6.91 -12.25
CA THR A 59 2.75 6.11 -12.21
C THR A 59 2.55 4.81 -11.44
N LEU A 60 1.90 4.85 -10.28
CA LEU A 60 1.54 3.65 -9.52
C LEU A 60 0.71 2.69 -10.38
N ALA A 61 -0.33 3.19 -11.05
CA ALA A 61 -1.21 2.40 -11.90
C ALA A 61 -0.44 1.70 -13.04
N ARG A 62 0.41 2.44 -13.77
CA ARG A 62 1.27 1.85 -14.80
C ARG A 62 2.23 0.80 -14.25
N GLY A 63 2.80 1.03 -13.07
CA GLY A 63 3.68 0.07 -12.41
C GLY A 63 2.95 -1.21 -12.02
N VAL A 64 1.73 -1.12 -11.47
CA VAL A 64 0.91 -2.29 -11.12
C VAL A 64 0.54 -3.10 -12.37
N VAL A 65 0.16 -2.44 -13.47
CA VAL A 65 -0.11 -3.12 -14.75
C VAL A 65 1.14 -3.86 -15.24
N ALA A 66 2.28 -3.18 -15.34
CA ALA A 66 3.53 -3.78 -15.80
C ALA A 66 4.02 -4.93 -14.91
N PHE A 67 3.83 -4.80 -13.59
CA PHE A 67 4.07 -5.91 -12.64
C PHE A 67 3.14 -7.09 -12.93
N SER A 68 1.84 -6.85 -13.14
CA SER A 68 0.86 -7.91 -13.37
C SER A 68 1.14 -8.71 -14.65
N GLU A 69 1.58 -8.04 -15.72
CA GLU A 69 2.00 -8.67 -16.97
C GLU A 69 3.26 -9.52 -16.79
N ALA A 70 4.27 -8.97 -16.10
CA ALA A 70 5.50 -9.68 -15.78
C ALA A 70 5.29 -10.87 -14.84
N ALA A 71 4.29 -10.79 -13.96
CA ALA A 71 3.91 -11.82 -13.00
C ALA A 71 2.74 -12.70 -13.48
N ALA A 72 2.42 -12.72 -14.77
CA ALA A 72 1.20 -13.34 -15.29
C ALA A 72 1.00 -14.80 -14.85
N ALA A 73 2.09 -15.57 -14.77
CA ALA A 73 2.05 -16.98 -14.34
C ALA A 73 1.60 -17.17 -12.88
N ILE A 74 1.85 -16.16 -12.02
CA ILE A 74 1.53 -16.18 -10.59
C ILE A 74 0.46 -15.17 -10.20
N TRP A 75 -0.09 -14.41 -11.14
CA TRP A 75 -0.96 -13.27 -10.83
C TRP A 75 -2.18 -13.63 -9.99
N ARG A 76 -2.81 -14.79 -10.26
CA ARG A 76 -3.98 -15.30 -9.52
C ARG A 76 -3.70 -15.56 -8.03
N GLN A 77 -2.44 -15.74 -7.66
CA GLN A 77 -1.99 -15.97 -6.28
C GLN A 77 -1.19 -14.78 -5.74
N THR A 78 -1.29 -13.60 -6.37
CA THR A 78 -0.48 -12.43 -5.99
C THR A 78 -1.34 -11.36 -5.32
N VAL A 79 -0.76 -10.74 -4.30
CA VAL A 79 -1.27 -9.55 -3.61
C VAL A 79 -0.28 -8.41 -3.80
N VAL A 80 -0.79 -7.24 -4.18
CA VAL A 80 -0.06 -5.97 -4.20
C VAL A 80 -0.68 -5.06 -3.15
N LEU A 81 0.10 -4.68 -2.15
CA LEU A 81 -0.30 -3.77 -1.07
C LEU A 81 0.41 -2.42 -1.26
N GLY A 82 -0.36 -1.36 -1.52
CA GLY A 82 0.11 0.02 -1.51
C GLY A 82 -0.31 0.73 -0.23
N ILE A 83 0.65 1.22 0.54
CA ILE A 83 0.43 2.00 1.77
C ILE A 83 1.37 3.20 1.80
N THR A 84 1.01 4.21 2.60
CA THR A 84 1.83 5.38 2.89
C THR A 84 2.07 5.48 4.39
N GLU A 85 3.11 6.19 4.80
CA GLU A 85 3.45 6.39 6.22
C GLU A 85 2.54 7.41 6.91
N PHE A 86 1.96 8.35 6.15
CA PHE A 86 1.00 9.36 6.60
C PHE A 86 -0.16 9.52 5.62
N GLY A 87 -1.23 10.17 6.08
CA GLY A 87 -2.33 10.66 5.28
C GLY A 87 -2.26 12.17 5.00
N ARG A 88 -3.37 12.75 4.56
CA ARG A 88 -3.52 14.21 4.42
C ARG A 88 -4.66 14.71 5.30
N SER A 89 -4.52 15.95 5.80
CA SER A 89 -5.63 16.67 6.44
C SER A 89 -6.80 16.83 5.46
N ALA A 90 -8.03 16.83 5.97
CA ALA A 90 -9.22 17.11 5.16
C ALA A 90 -9.35 18.60 4.83
N HIS A 91 -8.78 19.47 5.67
CA HIS A 91 -8.77 20.91 5.51
C HIS A 91 -7.58 21.43 4.70
N PHE A 92 -7.81 22.53 3.99
CA PHE A 92 -6.76 23.24 3.29
C PHE A 92 -5.83 23.98 4.26
N ASN A 93 -4.53 24.01 3.94
CA ASN A 93 -3.55 24.87 4.60
C ASN A 93 -3.54 26.27 3.97
N ASP A 94 -2.77 27.20 4.56
CA ASP A 94 -2.69 28.60 4.11
C ASP A 94 -2.13 28.78 2.69
N GLN A 95 -1.52 27.74 2.13
CA GLN A 95 -0.93 27.75 0.79
C GLN A 95 -1.88 27.13 -0.26
N GLY A 96 -3.13 26.82 0.11
CA GLY A 96 -4.13 26.24 -0.79
C GLY A 96 -3.89 24.76 -1.10
N GLY A 97 -3.01 24.08 -0.36
CA GLY A 97 -2.89 22.62 -0.35
C GLY A 97 -3.40 22.06 0.97
N THR A 98 -2.78 21.01 1.49
CA THR A 98 -3.17 20.34 2.75
C THR A 98 -1.92 20.03 3.54
N ASP A 99 -2.02 19.62 4.79
CA ASP A 99 -0.89 19.15 5.60
C ASP A 99 -0.96 17.63 5.82
N HIS A 100 0.00 17.09 6.57
CA HIS A 100 0.00 15.69 6.96
C HIS A 100 -1.24 15.42 7.83
N GLY A 101 -1.82 14.24 7.68
CA GLY A 101 -2.97 13.81 8.46
C GLY A 101 -2.84 12.38 8.95
N SER A 102 -3.67 12.04 9.93
CA SER A 102 -3.59 10.80 10.69
C SER A 102 -4.05 9.55 9.92
N ALA A 103 -4.95 9.69 8.95
CA ALA A 103 -5.50 8.57 8.19
C ALA A 103 -5.22 8.66 6.69
N SER A 104 -4.90 7.51 6.09
CA SER A 104 -4.65 7.34 4.65
C SER A 104 -5.53 6.24 4.07
N VAL A 105 -5.39 5.99 2.76
CA VAL A 105 -6.01 4.88 2.04
C VAL A 105 -4.94 3.83 1.75
N ALA A 106 -5.18 2.59 2.16
CA ALA A 106 -4.42 1.44 1.70
C ALA A 106 -5.05 0.86 0.44
N PHE A 107 -4.26 0.69 -0.63
CA PHE A 107 -4.68 -0.01 -1.82
C PHE A 107 -4.31 -1.48 -1.72
N LEU A 108 -5.32 -2.36 -1.79
CA LEU A 108 -5.11 -3.79 -1.88
C LEU A 108 -5.56 -4.26 -3.26
N MET A 109 -4.61 -4.79 -4.04
CA MET A 109 -4.78 -5.14 -5.45
C MET A 109 -4.18 -6.53 -5.71
N GLY A 110 -4.44 -7.13 -6.87
CA GLY A 110 -3.89 -8.43 -7.24
C GLY A 110 -4.94 -9.48 -7.56
N GLY A 111 -4.53 -10.56 -8.22
CA GLY A 111 -5.44 -11.63 -8.63
C GLY A 111 -5.96 -12.48 -7.48
N ALA A 112 -5.34 -12.41 -6.29
CA ALA A 112 -5.80 -13.10 -5.08
C ALA A 112 -6.80 -12.27 -4.25
N ILE A 113 -7.11 -11.03 -4.64
CA ILE A 113 -7.92 -10.11 -3.83
C ILE A 113 -9.40 -10.20 -4.20
N ALA A 114 -10.25 -10.29 -3.18
CA ALA A 114 -11.71 -10.12 -3.30
C ALA A 114 -12.04 -8.61 -3.42
N GLY A 115 -11.71 -8.06 -4.59
CA GLY A 115 -11.74 -6.63 -4.89
C GLY A 115 -13.12 -6.06 -5.22
N GLY A 116 -13.14 -4.88 -5.85
CA GLY A 116 -14.36 -4.19 -6.30
C GLY A 116 -15.16 -3.51 -5.18
N ARG A 117 -14.53 -3.31 -4.00
CA ARG A 117 -15.20 -2.76 -2.82
C ARG A 117 -14.24 -2.00 -1.91
N ILE A 118 -14.78 -1.15 -1.04
CA ILE A 118 -14.06 -0.63 0.13
C ILE A 118 -14.16 -1.68 1.24
N ALA A 119 -13.01 -2.15 1.74
CA ALA A 119 -12.97 -3.18 2.78
C ALA A 119 -13.08 -2.63 4.21
N GLY A 120 -12.62 -1.40 4.43
CA GLY A 120 -12.70 -0.70 5.70
C GLY A 120 -13.98 0.14 5.84
N ARG A 121 -14.07 0.89 6.94
CA ARG A 121 -15.14 1.89 7.12
C ARG A 121 -14.66 3.23 6.57
N TRP A 122 -15.54 3.89 5.82
CA TRP A 122 -15.36 5.28 5.40
C TRP A 122 -16.44 6.12 6.11
N PRO A 123 -16.08 6.91 7.14
CA PRO A 123 -17.07 7.67 7.90
C PRO A 123 -17.61 8.84 7.07
N GLY A 124 -16.79 9.45 6.22
CA GLY A 124 -17.14 10.60 5.39
C GLY A 124 -16.25 11.81 5.71
N LEU A 125 -16.64 12.97 5.17
CA LEU A 125 -15.94 14.26 5.33
C LEU A 125 -16.80 15.29 6.08
N ALA A 126 -17.94 14.89 6.66
CA ALA A 126 -18.75 15.83 7.43
C ALA A 126 -17.97 16.29 8.67
N PRO A 127 -18.12 17.55 9.13
CA PRO A 127 -17.32 18.09 10.23
C PRO A 127 -17.36 17.27 11.53
N ASP A 128 -18.50 16.64 11.82
CA ASP A 128 -18.71 15.76 12.98
C ASP A 128 -18.11 14.35 12.83
N GLN A 129 -17.62 14.01 11.64
CA GLN A 129 -16.98 12.73 11.30
C GLN A 129 -15.44 12.84 11.25
N LEU A 130 -14.91 14.07 11.29
CA LEU A 130 -13.48 14.33 11.29
C LEU A 130 -12.89 14.10 12.69
N HIS A 131 -11.72 13.50 12.73
CA HIS A 131 -10.91 13.41 13.93
C HIS A 131 -10.37 14.80 14.27
N GLU A 132 -10.66 15.27 15.49
CA GLU A 132 -10.27 16.59 15.99
C GLU A 132 -10.71 17.76 15.07
N GLY A 133 -11.71 17.52 14.22
CA GLY A 133 -12.26 18.53 13.31
C GLY A 133 -11.42 18.83 12.07
N THR A 134 -10.26 18.20 11.88
CA THR A 134 -9.37 18.48 10.74
C THR A 134 -8.94 17.24 9.96
N ASP A 135 -8.79 16.11 10.65
CA ASP A 135 -8.23 14.89 10.10
C ASP A 135 -9.32 13.88 9.76
N LEU A 136 -9.03 13.01 8.80
CA LEU A 136 -9.86 11.82 8.61
C LEU A 136 -9.73 10.89 9.82
N ALA A 137 -10.87 10.35 10.29
CA ALA A 137 -10.84 9.37 11.36
C ALA A 137 -10.18 8.06 10.93
N VAL A 138 -9.20 7.60 11.70
CA VAL A 138 -8.55 6.30 11.50
C VAL A 138 -9.54 5.19 11.85
N THR A 139 -10.08 4.51 10.85
CA THR A 139 -11.05 3.43 11.07
C THR A 139 -10.44 2.03 11.08
N THR A 140 -9.20 1.91 10.58
CA THR A 140 -8.49 0.65 10.35
C THR A 140 -7.01 0.87 10.60
N ASP A 141 -6.41 0.04 11.46
CA ASP A 141 -4.96 0.02 11.64
C ASP A 141 -4.30 -0.71 10.47
N ALA A 142 -3.38 -0.04 9.76
CA ALA A 142 -2.69 -0.60 8.59
C ALA A 142 -1.94 -1.91 8.89
N ARG A 143 -1.47 -2.10 10.13
CA ARG A 143 -0.83 -3.34 10.57
C ARG A 143 -1.78 -4.54 10.48
N SER A 144 -3.08 -4.31 10.64
CA SER A 144 -4.09 -5.36 10.49
C SER A 144 -4.16 -5.88 9.05
N ILE A 145 -3.98 -4.99 8.07
CA ILE A 145 -3.93 -5.35 6.63
C ILE A 145 -2.66 -6.15 6.34
N VAL A 146 -1.50 -5.65 6.81
CA VAL A 146 -0.21 -6.35 6.65
C VAL A 146 -0.27 -7.74 7.29
N ASN A 147 -0.82 -7.85 8.50
CA ASN A 147 -0.95 -9.13 9.21
C ASN A 147 -1.88 -10.10 8.47
N ALA A 148 -2.97 -9.62 7.87
CA ALA A 148 -3.84 -10.46 7.05
C ALA A 148 -3.09 -10.99 5.82
N VAL A 149 -2.28 -10.17 5.15
CA VAL A 149 -1.44 -10.62 4.02
C VAL A 149 -0.40 -11.65 4.47
N LEU A 150 0.30 -11.40 5.59
CA LEU A 150 1.32 -12.33 6.09
C LEU A 150 0.71 -13.67 6.55
N LYS A 151 -0.38 -13.62 7.32
CA LYS A 151 -0.98 -14.81 7.92
C LYS A 151 -1.88 -15.56 6.95
N ASP A 152 -2.87 -14.87 6.39
CA ASP A 152 -3.97 -15.52 5.68
C ASP A 152 -3.65 -15.75 4.20
N HIS A 153 -2.78 -14.92 3.60
CA HIS A 153 -2.34 -15.09 2.21
C HIS A 153 -1.00 -15.81 2.09
N LEU A 154 0.04 -15.39 2.82
CA LEU A 154 1.36 -16.04 2.79
C LEU A 154 1.46 -17.27 3.70
N GLY A 155 0.47 -17.53 4.55
CA GLY A 155 0.40 -18.75 5.36
C GLY A 155 1.41 -18.80 6.51
N LEU A 156 1.88 -17.65 7.02
CA LEU A 156 2.83 -17.65 8.14
C LEU A 156 2.20 -18.31 9.39
N SER A 157 2.98 -19.19 10.03
CA SER A 157 2.56 -19.84 11.28
C SER A 157 2.41 -18.83 12.42
N SER A 158 1.67 -19.19 13.46
CA SER A 158 1.56 -18.36 14.67
C SER A 158 2.92 -18.03 15.29
N GLN A 159 3.89 -18.95 15.22
CA GLN A 159 5.25 -18.68 15.71
C GLN A 159 5.97 -17.65 14.84
N ALA A 160 5.87 -17.77 13.51
CA ALA A 160 6.44 -16.79 12.59
C ALA A 160 5.81 -15.40 12.77
N MET A 161 4.47 -15.36 12.89
CA MET A 161 3.74 -14.13 13.17
C MET A 161 4.18 -13.46 14.48
N ALA A 162 4.42 -14.23 15.54
CA ALA A 162 4.91 -13.68 16.81
C ALA A 162 6.29 -13.02 16.69
N MET A 163 7.13 -13.45 15.74
CA MET A 163 8.44 -12.83 15.49
C MET A 163 8.35 -11.55 14.65
N VAL A 164 7.51 -11.55 13.60
CA VAL A 164 7.46 -10.44 12.63
C VAL A 164 6.42 -9.38 12.97
N ALA A 165 5.44 -9.71 13.80
CA ALA A 165 4.39 -8.82 14.27
C ALA A 165 4.16 -8.95 15.80
N PRO A 166 5.21 -8.74 16.63
CA PRO A 166 5.16 -9.02 18.07
C PRO A 166 4.12 -8.19 18.83
N ASN A 167 3.70 -7.05 18.28
CA ASN A 167 2.72 -6.14 18.87
C ASN A 167 1.36 -6.17 18.13
N ALA A 168 1.01 -7.32 17.53
CA ALA A 168 -0.25 -7.48 16.80
C ALA A 168 -1.48 -7.78 17.69
N SER A 169 -1.27 -8.03 18.98
CA SER A 169 -2.35 -8.32 19.93
C SER A 169 -3.39 -7.20 19.97
N GLY A 170 -4.67 -7.57 19.84
CA GLY A 170 -5.79 -6.61 19.87
C GLY A 170 -6.10 -5.93 18.53
N LEU A 171 -5.30 -6.17 17.48
CA LEU A 171 -5.63 -5.67 16.15
C LEU A 171 -6.88 -6.38 15.60
N GLN A 172 -7.83 -5.59 15.11
CA GLN A 172 -9.06 -6.11 14.53
C GLN A 172 -8.76 -6.73 13.15
N ALA A 173 -9.01 -8.03 13.02
CA ALA A 173 -8.86 -8.73 11.75
C ALA A 173 -9.84 -8.21 10.70
N ILE A 174 -9.34 -7.99 9.48
CA ILE A 174 -10.15 -7.61 8.32
C ILE A 174 -10.46 -8.88 7.54
N LYS A 175 -11.74 -9.23 7.43
CA LYS A 175 -12.19 -10.48 6.81
C LYS A 175 -12.53 -10.30 5.33
N GLY A 176 -12.49 -11.41 4.58
CA GLY A 176 -12.93 -11.47 3.19
C GLY A 176 -12.06 -10.63 2.25
N LEU A 177 -10.77 -10.47 2.55
CA LEU A 177 -9.83 -9.75 1.68
C LEU A 177 -9.36 -10.59 0.49
N PHE A 178 -9.31 -11.91 0.64
CA PHE A 178 -8.74 -12.83 -0.35
C PHE A 178 -9.84 -13.69 -1.00
N LEU A 179 -9.65 -14.02 -2.28
CA LEU A 179 -10.42 -15.05 -2.96
C LEU A 179 -10.02 -16.41 -2.38
N VAL A 180 -11.00 -17.19 -1.94
CA VAL A 180 -10.85 -18.58 -1.45
C VAL A 180 -10.75 -19.55 -2.60
#